data_AF-A0A9W6CL74-F1
#
_entry.id   AF-A0A9W6CL74-F1
#
_cell.length_a   1.000
_cell.length_b   1.000
_cell.length_c   1.000
_cell.angle_alpha   90.00
_cell.angle_beta   90.00
_cell.angle_gamma   90.00
#
_symmetry.space_group_name_H-M   'P 1'
#
loop_
_entity.id
_entity.type
_entity.pdbx_description
1 polymer ?
#
loop_
_entity_poly.entity_id
_entity_poly.type
_entity_poly.pdbx_seq_one_letter_code
_entity_poly.pdbx_strand_id
1 'polypeptide(L)' 'MARFWETELLRPIWLHDGSWLATVGDCGRVLLQRFSEGEKGPELDSALKALIGAAEAGRPEDVAFAERQVRLFFQVRALL' A
#
# COMPACT_ATOMS: atom_id res chain seq x y z
N MET A 1 2.63 17.80 4.90
CA MET A 1 2.89 17.17 3.59
C MET A 1 3.84 16.01 3.82
N ALA A 2 3.35 14.78 3.66
CA ALA A 2 4.16 13.57 3.82
C ALA A 2 5.30 13.57 2.79
N ARG A 3 6.52 13.25 3.27
CA ARG A 3 7.79 13.53 2.58
C ARG A 3 8.32 12.33 1.80
N PHE A 4 7.83 11.13 2.09
CA PHE A 4 8.48 9.88 1.69
C PHE A 4 7.61 9.00 0.78
N TRP A 5 6.66 9.58 0.05
CA TRP A 5 5.83 8.84 -0.90
C TRP A 5 6.63 8.21 -2.04
N GLU A 6 7.72 8.84 -2.49
CA GLU A 6 8.58 8.30 -3.55
C GLU A 6 9.55 7.21 -3.05
N THR A 7 9.45 6.80 -1.79
CA THR A 7 10.29 5.72 -1.25
C THR A 7 9.96 4.41 -1.95
N GLU A 8 11.01 3.75 -2.46
CA GLU A 8 10.89 2.44 -3.10
C GLU A 8 10.52 1.37 -2.07
N LEU A 9 9.70 0.41 -2.52
CA LEU A 9 9.43 -0.81 -1.78
C LEU A 9 10.65 -1.75 -1.88
N LEU A 10 10.85 -2.60 -0.87
CA LEU A 10 11.89 -3.64 -0.87
C LEU A 10 11.76 -4.57 -2.09
N ARG A 11 10.52 -4.84 -2.51
CA ARG A 11 10.19 -5.56 -3.73
C ARG A 11 8.91 -5.02 -4.35
N PRO A 12 8.82 -4.97 -5.69
CA PRO A 12 7.57 -4.73 -6.40
C PRO A 12 6.40 -5.59 -5.92
N ILE A 13 5.21 -5.01 -5.87
CA ILE A 13 3.94 -5.74 -5.67
C ILE A 13 3.27 -5.87 -7.04
N TRP A 14 3.10 -7.10 -7.52
CA TRP A 14 2.41 -7.37 -8.77
C TRP A 14 0.91 -7.53 -8.53
N LEU A 15 0.10 -6.84 -9.33
CA LEU A 15 -1.36 -6.91 -9.30
C LEU A 15 -1.86 -7.87 -10.38
N HIS A 16 -3.12 -8.30 -10.26
CA HIS A 16 -3.74 -9.27 -11.18
C HIS A 16 -3.93 -8.75 -12.61
N ASP A 17 -3.99 -7.43 -12.79
CA ASP A 17 -4.10 -6.78 -14.09
C ASP A 17 -2.75 -6.68 -14.84
N GLY A 18 -1.68 -7.23 -14.24
CA GLY A 18 -0.33 -7.19 -14.79
C GLY A 18 0.44 -5.90 -14.48
N SER A 19 -0.18 -4.94 -13.79
CA SER A 19 0.52 -3.77 -13.26
C SER A 19 1.34 -4.12 -12.02
N TRP A 20 2.25 -3.22 -11.65
CA TRP A 20 3.08 -3.38 -10.47
C TRP A 20 3.23 -2.06 -9.71
N LEU A 21 3.43 -2.17 -8.40
CA LEU A 21 3.62 -1.05 -7.49
C LEU A 21 5.08 -1.05 -7.02
N ALA A 22 5.76 0.07 -7.21
CA ALA A 22 7.20 0.22 -6.96
C ALA A 22 7.49 1.05 -5.71
N THR A 23 6.57 1.96 -5.38
CA THR A 23 6.76 2.97 -4.33
C THR A 23 5.61 2.97 -3.32
N VAL A 24 5.87 3.59 -2.17
CA VAL A 24 4.84 3.94 -1.16
C VAL A 24 3.71 4.75 -1.83
N GLY A 25 4.05 5.67 -2.73
CA GLY A 25 3.12 6.52 -3.49
C GLY A 25 2.22 5.72 -4.44
N ASP A 26 2.77 4.74 -5.16
CA ASP A 26 1.99 3.84 -6.02
C ASP A 26 0.94 3.09 -5.20
N CYS A 27 1.34 2.54 -4.06
CA CYS A 27 0.44 1.82 -3.17
C CYS A 27 -0.66 2.74 -2.63
N GLY A 28 -0.29 3.95 -2.19
CA GLY A 28 -1.25 4.95 -1.72
C GLY A 28 -2.28 5.30 -2.79
N ARG A 29 -1.87 5.54 -4.03
CA ARG A 29 -2.78 5.84 -5.15
C ARG A 29 -3.78 4.73 -5.41
N VAL A 30 -3.31 3.48 -5.49
CA VAL A 30 -4.20 2.34 -5.77
C VAL A 30 -5.17 2.09 -4.61
N LEU A 31 -4.72 2.12 -3.36
CA LEU A 31 -5.62 1.93 -2.22
C LEU A 31 -6.67 3.04 -2.11
N LEU A 32 -6.28 4.30 -2.37
CA LEU A 32 -7.23 5.41 -2.39
C LEU A 32 -8.23 5.29 -3.54
N GLN A 33 -7.79 4.81 -4.72
CA GLN A 33 -8.69 4.50 -5.81
C GLN A 33 -9.72 3.43 -5.39
N ARG A 34 -9.28 2.32 -4.79
CA ARG A 34 -10.17 1.27 -4.27
C ARG A 34 -11.17 1.80 -3.24
N PHE A 35 -10.71 2.63 -2.32
CA PHE A 35 -11.57 3.30 -1.36
C PHE A 35 -12.64 4.17 -2.06
N SER A 36 -12.25 4.91 -3.11
CA SER A 36 -13.18 5.73 -3.90
C SER A 36 -14.18 4.90 -4.73
N GLU A 37 -13.78 3.70 -5.14
CA GLU A 37 -14.65 2.70 -5.80
C GLU A 37 -15.64 2.04 -4.83
N GLY A 38 -15.59 2.40 -3.54
CA GLY A 38 -16.50 1.92 -2.51
C GLY A 38 -16.01 0.68 -1.78
N GLU A 39 -14.76 0.26 -2.02
CA GLU A 39 -14.14 -0.80 -1.23
C GLU A 39 -13.97 -0.36 0.22
N LYS A 40 -14.36 -1.24 1.15
CA LYS A 40 -14.30 -1.01 2.59
C LYS A 40 -13.83 -2.29 3.27
N GLY A 41 -13.17 -2.16 4.40
CA GLY A 41 -12.76 -3.29 5.21
C GLY A 41 -11.60 -2.95 6.14
N PRO A 42 -11.43 -3.69 7.25
CA PRO A 42 -10.34 -3.46 8.18
C PRO A 42 -8.95 -3.63 7.53
N GLU A 43 -8.85 -4.44 6.47
CA GLU A 43 -7.61 -4.65 5.72
C GLU A 43 -7.20 -3.41 4.93
N LEU A 44 -8.16 -2.76 4.26
CA LEU A 44 -7.92 -1.51 3.51
C LEU A 44 -7.53 -0.38 4.46
N ASP A 45 -8.26 -0.24 5.58
CA ASP A 45 -7.95 0.76 6.61
C ASP A 45 -6.58 0.53 7.24
N SER A 46 -6.21 -0.72 7.51
CA SER A 46 -4.90 -1.10 8.03
C SER A 46 -3.79 -0.74 7.04
N ALA A 47 -3.97 -1.08 5.77
CA ALA A 47 -2.99 -0.78 4.72
C ALA A 47 -2.82 0.72 4.50
N LEU A 48 -3.90 1.50 4.47
CA LEU A 48 -3.86 2.97 4.35
C LEU A 48 -3.15 3.62 5.55
N LYS A 49 -3.47 3.21 6.78
CA LYS A 49 -2.82 3.74 7.99
C LYS A 49 -1.32 3.46 8.01
N ALA A 50 -0.93 2.23 7.67
CA ALA A 50 0.48 1.85 7.60
C ALA A 50 1.24 2.67 6.53
N LEU A 51 0.63 2.87 5.36
CA LEU A 51 1.19 3.68 4.27
C LEU A 51 1.39 5.14 4.66
N ILE A 52 0.39 5.76 5.29
CA ILE A 52 0.50 7.14 5.75
C ILE A 52 1.63 7.25 6.79
N GLY A 53 1.69 6.32 7.75
CA GLY A 53 2.76 6.26 8.73
C GLY A 53 4.15 6.15 8.09
N ALA A 54 4.31 5.27 7.09
CA ALA A 54 5.55 5.13 6.35
C ALA A 54 5.92 6.40 5.56
N ALA A 55 4.95 7.03 4.90
CA ALA A 55 5.16 8.24 4.11
C ALA A 55 5.51 9.48 4.97
N GLU A 56 5.12 9.47 6.25
CA GLU A 56 5.46 10.52 7.22
C GLU A 56 6.79 10.27 7.92
N ALA A 57 7.04 9.05 8.38
CA ALA A 57 8.22 8.71 9.16
C ALA A 57 9.46 8.45 8.30
N GLY A 58 9.29 7.83 7.12
CA GLY A 58 10.37 7.49 6.21
C GLY A 58 11.37 6.46 6.74
N ARG A 59 11.08 5.80 7.87
CA ARG A 59 11.98 4.78 8.43
C ARG A 59 11.83 3.46 7.67
N PRO A 60 12.92 2.74 7.38
CA PRO A 60 12.87 1.49 6.63
C PRO A 60 11.89 0.45 7.21
N GLU A 61 11.78 0.37 8.53
CA GLU A 61 10.87 -0.54 9.22
C GLU A 61 9.39 -0.20 9.00
N ASP A 62 9.05 1.09 8.89
CA ASP A 62 7.67 1.53 8.63
C ASP A 62 7.30 1.24 7.18
N VAL A 63 8.24 1.43 6.24
CA VAL A 63 8.08 1.09 4.82
C VAL A 63 7.88 -0.42 4.67
N ALA A 64 8.71 -1.25 5.31
CA ALA A 64 8.58 -2.70 5.28
C ALA A 64 7.26 -3.19 5.92
N PHE A 65 6.80 -2.52 6.98
CA PHE A 65 5.50 -2.82 7.59
C PHE A 65 4.34 -2.45 6.66
N ALA A 66 4.38 -1.27 6.04
CA ALA A 66 3.38 -0.83 5.06
C ALA A 66 3.31 -1.79 3.87
N GLU A 67 4.46 -2.18 3.31
CA GLU A 67 4.54 -3.20 2.26
C GLU A 67 3.82 -4.49 2.63
N ARG A 68 4.04 -5.00 3.85
CA ARG A 68 3.40 -6.23 4.32
C ARG A 68 1.88 -6.07 4.36
N GLN A 69 1.37 -4.96 4.87
CA GLN A 69 -0.08 -4.70 4.94
C GLN A 69 -0.71 -4.61 3.54
N VAL A 70 -0.05 -3.91 2.61
CA VAL A 70 -0.51 -3.80 1.21
C VAL A 70 -0.53 -5.16 0.53
N ARG A 71 0.52 -5.98 0.72
CA ARG A 71 0.56 -7.35 0.19
C ARG A 71 -0.57 -8.22 0.74
N LEU A 72 -0.85 -8.13 2.04
CA LEU A 72 -1.94 -8.87 2.67
C LEU A 72 -3.30 -8.47 2.09
N PHE A 73 -3.54 -7.17 1.91
CA PHE A 73 -4.76 -6.66 1.28
C PHE A 73 -4.99 -7.28 -0.11
N PHE A 74 -3.96 -7.27 -0.97
CA PHE A 74 -4.08 -7.87 -2.31
C PHE A 74 -4.12 -9.41 -2.28
N GLN A 75 -3.45 -10.09 -1.34
CA GLN A 75 -3.50 -11.54 -1.20
C GLN A 75 -4.88 -12.05 -0.77
N VAL A 76 -5.51 -11.38 0.21
CA VAL A 76 -6.85 -11.75 0.67
C VAL A 76 -7.86 -11.58 -0.46
N ARG A 77 -7.70 -10.55 -1.29
CA ARG A 77 -8.58 -10.29 -2.44
C ARG A 77 -8.31 -11.19 -3.64
N ALA A 78 -7.09 -11.66 -3.85
CA ALA A 78 -6.78 -12.67 -4.87
C ALA A 78 -7.55 -13.98 -4.70
N LEU A 79 -8.05 -14.24 -3.48
CA LEU A 79 -8.72 -15.47 -3.08
C LEU A 79 -10.26 -15.36 -3.05
N LEU A 80 -10.83 -14.20 -3.39
CA LEU A 80 -12.28 -13.93 -3.40
C LEU A 80 -12.77 -13.64 -4.81
#